data_AF-A0A5J4VM16-F1
#
_entry.id   AF-A0A5J4VM16-F1
#
_cell.length_a   1.000
_cell.length_b   1.000
_cell.length_c   1.000
_cell.angle_alpha   90.00
_cell.angle_beta   90.00
_cell.angle_gamma   90.00
#
_symmetry.space_group_name_H-M   'P 1'
#
loop_
_entity.id
_entity.type
_entity.pdbx_description
1 polymer ?
#
loop_
_entity_poly.entity_id
_entity_poly.type
_entity_poly.pdbx_seq_one_letter_code
_entity_poly.pdbx_strand_id
1 'polypeptide(L)'
;MCRIQGCNVEMYGDVLVTVGKVCEEEKLFVEGVQLLEAAGLGPQAATTERVQSLLGCYCGCQMTDEAIVCATWLLQRDENNVEIRIALAHLLRQAGRAQEALDVINPSLMKMKLTQNKIGENELLKIKNQNVTDKQTMKQAELEQQAALEMLALKME
;
A
#
# COMPACT_ATOMS: atom_id res chain seq x y z
N MET A 1 -36.01 -25.41 8.48
CA MET A 1 -34.69 -24.79 8.73
C MET A 1 -33.64 -25.90 8.71
N CYS A 2 -32.96 -26.12 7.59
CA CYS A 2 -31.85 -27.08 7.51
C CYS A 2 -30.59 -26.42 8.08
N ARG A 3 -30.13 -26.87 9.25
CA ARG A 3 -28.74 -26.64 9.70
C ARG A 3 -27.86 -27.60 8.91
N ILE A 4 -27.14 -27.08 7.93
CA ILE A 4 -26.05 -27.82 7.28
C ILE A 4 -24.87 -27.78 8.25
N GLN A 5 -24.89 -28.66 9.25
CA GLN A 5 -23.73 -28.93 10.11
C GLN A 5 -22.78 -29.84 9.32
N GLY A 6 -21.58 -29.34 9.04
CA GLY A 6 -20.44 -30.17 8.63
C GLY A 6 -19.98 -30.07 7.17
N CYS A 7 -20.40 -29.07 6.39
CA CYS A 7 -19.71 -28.79 5.12
C CYS A 7 -18.38 -28.10 5.42
N ASN A 8 -17.28 -28.70 4.96
CA ASN A 8 -15.94 -28.19 5.14
C ASN A 8 -15.81 -26.82 4.43
N VAL A 9 -15.93 -25.72 5.19
CA VAL A 9 -15.92 -24.31 4.72
C VAL A 9 -14.61 -23.97 3.97
N GLU A 10 -13.58 -24.81 4.16
CA GLU A 10 -12.32 -24.74 3.42
C GLU A 10 -12.49 -25.07 1.93
N MET A 11 -13.39 -26.00 1.54
CA MET A 11 -13.55 -26.40 0.13
C MET A 11 -14.25 -25.37 -0.75
N TYR A 12 -14.93 -24.38 -0.16
CA TYR A 12 -15.68 -23.36 -0.91
C TYR A 12 -15.01 -21.98 -0.85
N GLY A 13 -13.74 -21.92 -0.45
CA GLY A 13 -13.04 -20.65 -0.25
C GLY A 13 -13.03 -19.74 -1.47
N ASP A 14 -12.57 -20.27 -2.59
CA ASP A 14 -12.44 -19.51 -3.84
C ASP A 14 -13.81 -19.08 -4.39
N VAL A 15 -14.82 -19.94 -4.21
CA VAL A 15 -16.20 -19.65 -4.61
C VAL A 15 -16.75 -18.47 -3.80
N LEU A 16 -16.53 -18.46 -2.48
CA LEU A 16 -16.99 -17.37 -1.61
C LEU A 16 -16.26 -16.05 -1.89
N VAL A 17 -14.96 -16.08 -2.17
CA VAL A 17 -14.23 -14.88 -2.63
C VAL A 17 -14.84 -14.35 -3.93
N THR A 18 -15.15 -15.25 -4.87
CA THR A 18 -15.75 -14.87 -6.15
C THR A 18 -17.14 -14.27 -5.96
N VAL A 19 -17.97 -14.87 -5.10
CA VAL A 19 -19.30 -14.33 -4.75
C VAL A 19 -19.16 -12.93 -4.17
N GLY A 20 -18.25 -12.72 -3.22
CA GLY A 20 -18.03 -11.41 -2.61
C GLY A 20 -17.64 -10.34 -3.63
N LYS A 21 -16.72 -10.65 -4.55
CA LYS A 21 -16.32 -9.75 -5.63
C LYS A 21 -17.48 -9.41 -6.58
N VAL A 22 -18.24 -10.42 -7.01
CA VAL A 22 -19.40 -10.22 -7.89
C VAL A 22 -20.47 -9.36 -7.19
N CYS A 23 -20.72 -9.61 -5.90
CA CYS A 23 -21.64 -8.79 -5.12
C CYS A 23 -21.18 -7.33 -5.01
N GLU A 24 -19.88 -7.08 -4.85
CA GLU A 24 -19.34 -5.72 -4.86
C GLU A 24 -19.49 -5.03 -6.22
N GLU A 25 -19.15 -5.73 -7.31
CA GLU A 25 -19.25 -5.22 -8.69
C GLU A 25 -20.70 -4.90 -9.08
N GLU A 26 -21.64 -5.77 -8.71
CA GLU A 26 -23.07 -5.62 -9.00
C GLU A 26 -23.83 -4.80 -7.95
N LYS A 27 -23.14 -4.29 -6.91
CA LYS A 27 -23.71 -3.53 -5.78
C LYS A 27 -24.79 -4.29 -4.99
N LEU A 28 -24.73 -5.61 -5.01
CA LEU A 28 -25.60 -6.53 -4.26
C LEU A 28 -25.02 -6.77 -2.87
N PHE A 29 -24.83 -5.69 -2.10
CA PHE A 29 -24.08 -5.74 -0.84
C PHE A 29 -24.79 -6.55 0.24
N VAL A 30 -26.13 -6.44 0.33
CA VAL A 30 -26.92 -7.15 1.35
C VAL A 30 -26.88 -8.66 1.11
N GLU A 31 -27.07 -9.06 -0.15
CA GLU A 31 -26.97 -10.46 -0.57
C GLU A 31 -25.54 -10.98 -0.36
N GLY A 32 -24.52 -10.17 -0.66
CA GLY A 32 -23.12 -10.50 -0.42
C GLY A 32 -22.84 -10.79 1.06
N VAL A 33 -23.27 -9.92 1.97
CA VAL A 33 -23.16 -10.14 3.43
C VAL A 33 -23.86 -11.45 3.81
N GLN A 34 -25.11 -11.65 3.40
CA GLN A 34 -25.87 -12.85 3.76
C GLN A 34 -25.17 -14.14 3.31
N LEU A 35 -24.65 -14.17 2.08
CA LEU A 35 -23.98 -15.34 1.52
C LEU A 35 -22.65 -15.62 2.22
N LEU A 36 -21.87 -14.57 2.50
CA LEU A 36 -20.58 -14.68 3.16
C LEU A 36 -20.72 -15.04 4.66
N GLU A 37 -21.67 -14.46 5.38
CA GLU A 37 -21.95 -14.79 6.79
C GLU A 37 -22.55 -16.19 6.96
N ALA A 38 -23.47 -16.60 6.06
CA ALA A 38 -24.06 -17.93 6.08
C ALA A 38 -23.01 -19.05 5.91
N ALA A 39 -21.85 -18.73 5.33
CA ALA A 39 -20.71 -19.65 5.26
C ALA A 39 -19.98 -19.83 6.61
N GLY A 40 -20.43 -19.18 7.70
CA GLY A 40 -19.97 -19.45 9.06
C GLY A 40 -18.68 -18.72 9.45
N LEU A 41 -18.51 -17.46 9.02
CA LEU A 41 -17.29 -16.70 9.23
C LEU A 41 -17.33 -15.94 10.56
N GLY A 42 -16.70 -16.51 11.58
CA GLY A 42 -15.99 -15.70 12.56
C GLY A 42 -14.62 -15.31 11.99
N PRO A 43 -13.98 -14.22 12.47
CA PRO A 43 -12.66 -13.81 12.01
C PRO A 43 -11.58 -14.91 12.16
N GLN A 44 -11.79 -15.94 12.97
CA GLN A 44 -10.76 -16.95 13.22
C GLN A 44 -10.63 -18.05 12.15
N ALA A 45 -11.58 -18.18 11.21
CA ALA A 45 -11.60 -19.27 10.22
C ALA A 45 -11.56 -18.81 8.74
N ALA A 46 -11.36 -17.51 8.50
CA ALA A 46 -11.44 -16.90 7.18
C ALA A 46 -10.05 -16.70 6.52
N THR A 47 -9.98 -16.81 5.19
CA THR A 47 -8.81 -16.33 4.42
C THR A 47 -8.81 -14.80 4.34
N THR A 48 -7.64 -14.19 4.17
CA THR A 48 -7.50 -12.72 4.04
C THR A 48 -8.41 -12.15 2.95
N GLU A 49 -8.46 -12.81 1.79
CA GLU A 49 -9.28 -12.37 0.65
C GLU A 49 -10.78 -12.39 0.96
N ARG A 50 -11.25 -13.38 1.75
CA ARG A 50 -12.66 -13.45 2.15
C ARG A 50 -13.03 -12.32 3.11
N VAL A 51 -12.18 -12.04 4.09
CA VAL A 51 -12.43 -10.91 5.01
C VAL A 51 -12.39 -9.58 4.26
N GLN A 52 -11.56 -9.47 3.22
CA GLN A 52 -11.55 -8.31 2.34
C GLN A 52 -12.85 -8.14 1.55
N SER A 53 -13.43 -9.22 1.02
CA SER A 53 -14.75 -9.16 0.38
C SER A 53 -15.90 -8.86 1.37
N LEU A 54 -15.84 -9.38 2.59
CA LEU A 54 -16.79 -9.01 3.64
C LEU A 54 -16.68 -7.52 3.99
N LEU A 55 -15.46 -7.00 4.09
CA LEU A 55 -15.21 -5.58 4.34
C LEU A 55 -15.88 -4.70 3.27
N GLY A 56 -15.71 -5.02 1.98
CA GLY A 56 -16.33 -4.25 0.91
C GLY A 56 -17.86 -4.31 0.94
N CYS A 57 -18.44 -5.48 1.21
CA CYS A 57 -19.88 -5.63 1.38
C CYS A 57 -20.41 -4.83 2.59
N TYR A 58 -19.75 -4.88 3.75
CA TYR A 58 -20.14 -4.07 4.92
C TYR A 58 -20.03 -2.57 4.66
N CYS A 59 -18.97 -2.14 3.95
CA CYS A 59 -18.83 -0.74 3.54
C CYS A 59 -20.00 -0.32 2.63
N GLY A 60 -20.37 -1.17 1.66
CA GLY A 60 -21.51 -0.91 0.78
C GLY A 60 -22.86 -0.85 1.50
N CYS A 61 -23.04 -1.66 2.54
CA CYS A 61 -24.22 -1.66 3.41
C CYS A 61 -24.22 -0.55 4.47
N GLN A 62 -23.17 0.27 4.58
CA GLN A 62 -22.98 1.25 5.66
C GLN A 62 -22.99 0.61 7.07
N MET A 63 -22.58 -0.65 7.17
CA MET A 63 -22.43 -1.39 8.42
C MET A 63 -21.05 -1.07 9.02
N THR A 64 -20.94 0.13 9.60
CA THR A 64 -19.65 0.71 10.00
C THR A 64 -18.93 -0.11 11.07
N ASP A 65 -19.64 -0.65 12.06
CA ASP A 65 -19.02 -1.38 13.17
C ASP A 65 -18.46 -2.73 12.70
N GLU A 66 -19.20 -3.46 11.88
CA GLU A 66 -18.77 -4.72 11.29
C GLU A 66 -17.59 -4.52 10.33
N ALA A 67 -17.63 -3.45 9.52
CA ALA A 67 -16.52 -3.06 8.67
C ALA A 67 -15.25 -2.74 9.48
N ILE A 68 -15.36 -2.05 10.63
CA ILE A 68 -14.23 -1.80 11.53
C ILE A 68 -13.62 -3.11 12.03
N VAL A 69 -14.45 -4.10 12.39
CA VAL A 69 -13.98 -5.41 12.84
C VAL A 69 -13.19 -6.11 11.74
N CYS A 70 -13.71 -6.14 10.50
CA CYS A 70 -13.01 -6.74 9.36
C CYS A 70 -11.69 -6.04 9.05
N ALA A 71 -11.67 -4.71 8.99
CA ALA A 71 -10.46 -3.95 8.69
C ALA A 71 -9.40 -4.09 9.80
N THR A 72 -9.82 -4.12 11.07
CA THR A 72 -8.93 -4.37 12.21
C THR A 72 -8.29 -5.75 12.11
N TRP A 73 -9.07 -6.77 11.78
CA TRP A 73 -8.57 -8.14 11.61
C TRP A 73 -7.60 -8.26 10.44
N LEU A 74 -7.86 -7.59 9.32
CA LEU A 74 -6.95 -7.56 8.16
C LEU A 74 -5.61 -6.92 8.54
N LEU A 75 -5.64 -5.84 9.32
CA LEU A 75 -4.41 -5.19 9.81
C LEU A 75 -3.63 -6.04 10.81
N GLN A 76 -4.27 -6.92 11.57
CA GLN A 76 -3.54 -7.88 12.42
C GLN A 76 -2.73 -8.89 11.59
N ARG A 77 -3.12 -9.17 10.33
CA ARG A 77 -2.37 -10.05 9.43
C ARG A 77 -1.31 -9.31 8.62
N ASP A 78 -1.63 -8.10 8.18
CA ASP A 78 -0.70 -7.23 7.48
C ASP A 78 -0.76 -5.82 8.07
N GLU A 79 0.04 -5.60 9.10
CA GLU A 79 0.10 -4.34 9.83
C GLU A 79 0.56 -3.17 8.95
N ASN A 80 1.18 -3.44 7.80
CA ASN A 80 1.75 -2.42 6.93
C ASN A 80 0.85 -2.09 5.74
N ASN A 81 -0.32 -2.72 5.63
CA ASN A 81 -1.24 -2.47 4.55
C ASN A 81 -1.82 -1.05 4.61
N VAL A 82 -1.29 -0.17 3.74
CA VAL A 82 -1.68 1.24 3.71
C VAL A 82 -3.14 1.42 3.32
N GLU A 83 -3.64 0.60 2.39
CA GLU A 83 -5.03 0.68 1.91
C GLU A 83 -6.01 0.35 3.04
N ILE A 84 -5.76 -0.73 3.79
CA ILE A 84 -6.62 -1.11 4.92
C ILE A 84 -6.51 -0.08 6.06
N ARG A 85 -5.34 0.53 6.31
CA ARG A 85 -5.22 1.62 7.29
C ARG A 85 -6.06 2.83 6.91
N ILE A 86 -6.05 3.22 5.65
CA ILE A 86 -6.88 4.34 5.15
C ILE A 86 -8.36 3.99 5.30
N ALA A 87 -8.77 2.78 4.89
CA ALA A 87 -10.15 2.31 5.02
C ALA A 87 -10.61 2.30 6.48
N LEU A 88 -9.82 1.70 7.39
CA LEU A 88 -10.13 1.67 8.82
C LEU A 88 -10.25 3.07 9.42
N ALA A 89 -9.34 3.98 9.08
CA ALA A 89 -9.42 5.35 9.59
C ALA A 89 -10.64 6.12 9.07
N HIS A 90 -11.07 5.86 7.83
CA HIS A 90 -12.32 6.42 7.30
C HIS A 90 -13.53 5.89 8.09
N LEU A 91 -13.59 4.59 8.34
CA LEU A 91 -14.65 3.95 9.12
C LEU A 91 -14.68 4.44 10.57
N LEU A 92 -13.52 4.53 11.23
CA LEU A 92 -13.40 5.07 12.59
C LEU A 92 -13.87 6.53 12.67
N ARG A 93 -13.55 7.34 11.66
CA ARG A 93 -14.05 8.71 11.56
C ARG A 93 -15.58 8.75 11.40
N GLN A 94 -16.16 7.89 10.55
CA GLN A 94 -17.62 7.80 10.39
C GLN A 94 -18.31 7.41 11.70
N ALA A 95 -17.69 6.53 12.50
CA ALA A 95 -18.15 6.16 13.83
C ALA A 95 -17.89 7.21 14.92
N GLY A 96 -17.38 8.40 14.58
CA GLY A 96 -17.05 9.47 15.55
C GLY A 96 -15.78 9.22 16.37
N ARG A 97 -15.02 8.17 16.08
CA ARG A 97 -13.79 7.76 16.78
C ARG A 97 -12.56 8.41 16.15
N ALA A 98 -12.58 9.74 16.08
CA ALA A 98 -11.58 10.52 15.35
C ALA A 98 -10.14 10.34 15.88
N GLN A 99 -9.96 10.19 17.19
CA GLN A 99 -8.63 9.99 17.77
C GLN A 99 -8.00 8.67 17.32
N GLU A 100 -8.77 7.58 17.36
CA GLU A 100 -8.30 6.27 16.91
C GLU A 100 -7.99 6.25 15.41
N ALA A 101 -8.75 6.99 14.60
CA ALA A 101 -8.46 7.16 13.18
C ALA A 101 -7.08 7.78 12.93
N LEU A 102 -6.68 8.78 13.75
CA LEU A 102 -5.35 9.38 13.67
C LEU A 102 -4.25 8.39 14.07
N ASP A 103 -4.47 7.63 15.13
CA ASP A 103 -3.52 6.63 15.61
C ASP A 103 -3.27 5.52 14.57
N VAL A 104 -4.30 5.15 13.81
CA VAL A 104 -4.19 4.17 12.71
C VAL A 104 -3.40 4.73 11.51
N ILE A 105 -3.57 6.01 11.15
CA ILE A 105 -2.93 6.64 9.99
C ILE A 105 -1.46 7.03 10.25
N ASN A 106 -1.14 7.48 11.47
CA ASN A 106 0.17 8.05 11.80
C ASN A 106 1.38 7.17 11.43
N PRO A 107 1.37 5.84 11.67
CA PRO A 107 2.46 4.97 11.28
C PRO A 107 2.70 4.92 9.76
N SER A 108 1.64 4.99 8.95
CA SER A 108 1.74 5.03 7.48
C SER A 108 2.36 6.33 6.98
N LEU A 109 1.97 7.46 7.55
CA LEU A 109 2.51 8.78 7.18
C LEU A 109 3.99 8.92 7.55
N MET A 110 4.39 8.38 8.71
CA MET A 110 5.79 8.34 9.14
C MET A 110 6.66 7.54 8.16
N LYS A 111 6.18 6.37 7.71
CA LYS A 111 6.91 5.56 6.72
C LYS A 111 7.00 6.24 5.35
N MET A 112 5.91 6.81 4.84
CA MET A 112 5.93 7.53 3.55
C MET A 112 6.89 8.73 3.55
N LYS A 113 6.92 9.51 4.64
CA LYS A 113 7.85 10.64 4.77
C LYS A 113 9.32 10.19 4.77
N LEU A 114 9.63 9.07 5.44
CA LEU A 114 10.98 8.51 5.44
C LEU A 114 11.42 8.07 4.03
N THR A 115 10.51 7.48 3.24
CA THR A 115 10.82 7.06 1.87
C THR A 115 11.02 8.26 0.93
N GLN A 116 10.19 9.30 1.03
CA GLN A 116 10.35 10.52 0.24
C GLN A 116 11.68 11.24 0.55
N ASN A 117 12.06 11.33 1.82
CA ASN A 117 13.34 11.94 2.20
C ASN A 117 14.54 11.18 1.62
N LYS A 118 14.52 9.84 1.63
CA LYS A 118 15.60 9.03 1.03
C LYS A 118 15.71 9.21 -0.48
N ILE A 119 14.60 9.41 -1.18
CA ILE A 119 14.62 9.68 -2.62
C ILE A 119 15.25 11.04 -2.90
N GLY A 120 14.84 12.08 -2.16
CA GLY A 120 15.42 13.43 -2.28
C GLY A 120 16.93 13.47 -1.98
N GLU A 121 17.39 12.73 -0.97
CA GLU A 121 18.82 12.62 -0.66
C GLU A 121 19.61 11.92 -1.77
N ASN A 122 19.03 10.90 -2.41
CA ASN A 122 19.68 10.16 -3.49
C ASN A 122 19.83 11.01 -4.77
N GLU A 123 18.81 11.81 -5.10
CA GLU A 123 18.88 12.76 -6.22
C GLU A 123 19.91 13.87 -5.99
N LEU A 124 19.96 14.43 -4.78
CA LEU A 124 20.98 15.41 -4.40
C LEU A 124 22.40 14.84 -4.50
N LEU A 125 22.59 13.56 -4.14
CA LEU A 125 23.88 12.87 -4.28
C LEU A 125 24.28 12.71 -5.74
N LYS A 126 23.33 12.35 -6.63
CA LYS A 126 23.58 12.24 -8.08
C LYS A 126 23.99 13.59 -8.68
N ILE A 127 23.31 14.67 -8.31
CA ILE A 127 23.65 16.03 -8.79
C ILE A 127 25.04 16.43 -8.31
N LYS A 128 25.38 16.16 -7.04
CA LYS A 128 26.72 16.45 -6.52
C LYS A 128 27.80 15.65 -7.26
N ASN A 129 27.57 14.37 -7.52
CA ASN A 129 28.53 13.53 -8.23
C ASN A 129 28.72 13.99 -9.67
N GLN A 130 27.64 14.33 -10.38
CA GLN A 130 27.71 14.86 -11.74
C GLN A 130 28.54 16.15 -11.80
N ASN A 131 28.29 17.10 -10.89
CA ASN A 131 29.06 18.34 -10.81
C ASN A 131 30.56 18.13 -10.52
N VAL A 132 30.91 17.08 -9.77
CA VAL A 132 32.32 16.70 -9.55
C VAL A 132 32.93 16.15 -10.83
N THR A 133 32.21 15.30 -11.56
CA THR A 133 32.66 14.76 -12.85
C THR A 133 32.85 15.86 -13.88
N ASP A 134 31.90 16.79 -13.98
CA ASP A 134 31.97 17.93 -14.92
C ASP A 134 33.15 18.86 -14.61
N LYS A 135 33.48 19.05 -13.33
CA LYS A 135 34.70 19.80 -12.94
C LYS A 135 35.98 19.07 -13.30
N GLN A 136 36.01 17.75 -13.16
CA GLN A 136 37.19 16.94 -13.51
C GLN A 136 37.42 16.93 -15.02
N THR A 137 36.36 16.81 -15.82
CA THR A 137 36.46 16.84 -17.29
C THR A 137 36.89 18.21 -17.82
N MET A 138 36.39 19.32 -17.25
CA MET A 138 36.86 20.65 -17.64
C MET A 138 38.36 20.84 -17.32
N LYS A 139 38.81 20.39 -16.14
CA LYS A 139 40.23 20.50 -15.75
C LYS A 139 41.13 19.63 -16.63
N GLN A 140 40.65 18.46 -17.05
CA GLN A 140 41.35 17.57 -17.99
C GLN A 140 41.49 18.24 -19.38
N ALA A 141 40.41 18.85 -19.87
CA ALA A 141 40.42 19.57 -21.14
C ALA A 141 41.36 20.79 -21.14
N GLU A 142 41.41 21.54 -20.03
CA GLU A 142 42.36 22.65 -19.87
C GLU A 142 43.83 22.18 -19.93
N LEU A 143 44.15 21.07 -19.25
CA LEU A 143 45.49 20.48 -19.27
C LEU A 143 45.89 20.00 -20.67
N GLU A 144 44.98 19.37 -21.40
CA GLU A 144 45.23 18.92 -22.78
C GLU A 144 45.45 20.09 -23.73
N GLN A 145 44.65 21.16 -23.58
CA GLN A 145 44.79 22.38 -24.38
C GLN A 145 46.12 23.09 -24.11
N GLN A 146 46.56 23.12 -22.85
CA GLN A 146 47.83 23.71 -22.44
C GLN A 146 49.03 22.89 -22.97
N ALA A 147 48.97 21.56 -22.88
CA ALA A 147 50.00 20.68 -23.45
C ALA A 147 50.10 20.80 -24.99
N ALA A 148 48.97 20.98 -25.68
CA ALA A 148 48.96 21.18 -27.14
C ALA A 148 49.63 22.51 -27.55
N LEU A 149 49.42 23.57 -26.77
CA LEU A 149 50.06 24.87 -27.00
C LEU A 149 51.58 24.81 -26.78
N GLU A 150 52.04 24.12 -25.73
CA GLU A 150 53.48 23.92 -25.46
C GLU A 150 54.16 23.11 -26.58
N MET A 151 53.51 22.06 -27.08
CA MET A 151 54.00 21.26 -28.21
C MET A 151 54.11 22.05 -29.52
N LEU A 152 53.24 23.03 -29.74
CA LEU A 152 53.31 23.93 -30.89
C LEU A 152 54.46 24.93 -30.75
N ALA A 153 54.68 25.47 -29.55
CA ALA A 153 55.79 26.37 -29.28
C ALA A 153 57.15 25.71 -29.52
N LEU A 154 57.34 24.46 -29.06
CA LEU A 154 58.56 23.67 -29.27
C LEU A 154 58.86 23.31 -30.73
N LYS A 155 57.86 23.34 -31.62
CA LYS A 155 58.04 23.09 -33.06
C LYS A 155 58.41 24.34 -33.86
N MET A 156 58.36 25.52 -33.25
CA MET A 156 58.70 26.80 -33.88
C MET A 156 60.09 27.32 -33.48
N GLU A 157 60.78 26.64 -32.56
CA GLU A 157 62.21 26.82 -32.27
C GLU A 157 63.07 25.89 -33.15
#